data_AF-A0A7W8NQ53-F1
#
_entry.id   AF-A0A7W8NQ53-F1
#
_cell.length_a   1.000
_cell.length_b   1.000
_cell.length_c   1.000
_cell.angle_alpha   90.00
_cell.angle_beta   90.00
_cell.angle_gamma   90.00
#
_symmetry.space_group_name_H-M   'P 1'
#
loop_
_entity.id
_entity.type
_entity.pdbx_description
1 polymer ?
#
loop_
_entity_poly.entity_id
_entity_poly.type
_entity_poly.pdbx_seq_one_letter_code
_entity_poly.pdbx_strand_id
1 'polypeptide(L)' 'MNIDEHLSTGAVLERLGAQSASDYEAAVMRDVLLERFSGRDLDGLSEPEWLSAFGEMNRRKTTGWLKDEADNVKESSGEG' A
#
# COMPACT_ATOMS: atom_id res chain seq x y z
N MET A 1 5.08 11.49 -10.35
CA MET A 1 6.00 10.61 -9.59
C MET A 1 5.83 9.16 -10.04
N ASN A 2 6.89 8.39 -10.33
CA ASN A 2 6.72 7.00 -10.78
C ASN A 2 6.39 6.03 -9.64
N ILE A 3 5.60 5.00 -9.99
CA ILE A 3 5.26 3.88 -9.13
C ILE A 3 6.31 2.78 -9.34
N ASP A 4 7.32 2.77 -8.49
CA ASP A 4 8.42 1.80 -8.48
C ASP A 4 8.91 1.59 -7.03
N GLU A 5 9.90 0.73 -6.82
CA GLU A 5 10.41 0.38 -5.49
C GLU A 5 10.79 1.60 -4.62
N HIS A 6 11.15 2.73 -5.23
CA HIS A 6 11.50 3.97 -4.55
C HIS A 6 10.29 4.87 -4.21
N LEU A 7 9.07 4.48 -4.62
CA LEU A 7 7.84 5.17 -4.25
C LEU A 7 7.74 5.26 -2.73
N SER A 8 7.77 6.48 -2.21
CA SER A 8 7.77 6.73 -0.77
C SER A 8 6.34 6.72 -0.22
N THR A 9 6.14 6.12 0.96
CA THR A 9 4.85 6.15 1.66
C THR A 9 4.38 7.57 1.95
N GLY A 10 5.30 8.51 2.20
CA GLY A 10 4.97 9.93 2.37
C GLY A 10 4.23 10.53 1.17
N ALA A 11 4.66 10.24 -0.06
CA ALA A 11 4.00 10.75 -1.25
C ALA A 11 2.62 10.12 -1.48
N VAL A 12 2.48 8.84 -1.13
CA VAL A 12 1.17 8.15 -1.13
C VAL A 12 0.25 8.76 -0.07
N LEU A 13 0.78 9.08 1.12
CA LEU A 13 0.05 9.71 2.22
C LEU A 13 -0.42 11.12 1.85
N GLU A 14 0.43 11.91 1.20
CA GLU A 14 0.07 13.23 0.68
C GLU A 14 -1.10 13.14 -0.30
N ARG A 15 -1.08 12.15 -1.20
CA ARG A 15 -2.16 11.93 -2.17
C ARG A 15 -3.45 11.37 -1.57
N LEU A 16 -3.35 10.54 -0.54
CA LEU A 16 -4.50 10.08 0.23
C LEU A 16 -5.15 11.21 1.03
N GLY A 17 -4.42 12.30 1.27
CA GLY A 17 -4.79 13.37 2.18
C GLY A 17 -4.27 13.07 3.58
N ALA A 18 -3.12 13.65 3.92
CA ALA A 18 -2.38 13.37 5.16
C ALA A 18 -3.16 13.64 6.47
N GLN A 19 -4.30 14.32 6.42
CA GLN A 19 -5.18 14.55 7.57
C GLN A 19 -6.21 13.42 7.79
N SER A 20 -6.40 12.53 6.81
CA SER A 20 -7.43 11.49 6.81
C SER A 20 -6.89 10.07 6.64
N ALA A 21 -5.59 9.91 6.36
CA ALA A 21 -4.92 8.64 6.22
C ALA A 21 -3.78 8.49 7.23
N SER A 22 -3.54 7.25 7.65
CA SER A 22 -2.48 6.84 8.56
C SER A 22 -1.26 6.32 7.80
N ASP A 23 -0.08 6.30 8.40
CA ASP A 23 1.13 5.70 7.80
C ASP A 23 0.92 4.25 7.35
N TYR A 24 0.14 3.49 8.12
CA TYR A 24 -0.26 2.13 7.76
C TYR A 24 -1.05 2.08 6.45
N GLU A 25 -1.97 3.02 6.24
CA GLU A 25 -2.80 3.07 5.04
C GLU A 25 -1.97 3.45 3.83
N ALA A 26 -1.01 4.38 4.01
CA ALA A 26 -0.07 4.73 2.97
C ALA A 26 0.86 3.55 2.61
N ALA A 27 1.27 2.74 3.58
CA ALA A 27 2.05 1.52 3.33
C ALA A 27 1.26 0.47 2.54
N VAL A 28 0.02 0.18 2.94
CA VAL A 28 -0.87 -0.75 2.22
C VAL A 28 -1.18 -0.22 0.81
N MET A 29 -1.45 1.07 0.67
CA MET A 29 -1.75 1.68 -0.62
C MET A 29 -0.53 1.66 -1.54
N ARG A 30 0.68 1.91 -1.01
CA ARG A 30 1.93 1.77 -1.76
C ARG A 30 2.07 0.36 -2.33
N ASP A 31 1.81 -0.66 -1.53
CA ASP A 31 1.91 -2.06 -1.97
C ASP A 31 0.92 -2.37 -3.11
N VAL A 32 -0.34 -1.95 -2.97
CA VAL A 32 -1.36 -2.08 -4.03
C VAL A 32 -0.94 -1.37 -5.31
N LEU A 33 -0.37 -0.18 -5.20
CA LEU A 33 0.10 0.60 -6.35
C LEU A 33 1.27 -0.11 -7.04
N LEU A 34 2.24 -0.60 -6.29
CA LEU A 34 3.38 -1.36 -6.81
C LEU A 34 2.94 -2.62 -7.55
N GLU A 35 1.97 -3.36 -7.01
CA GLU A 35 1.49 -4.59 -7.62
C GLU A 35 0.74 -4.34 -8.95
N ARG A 36 -0.10 -3.29 -8.99
CA ARG A 36 -1.10 -3.11 -10.07
C ARG A 36 -0.72 -2.05 -11.10
N PHE A 37 0.13 -1.10 -10.72
CA PHE A 37 0.44 0.09 -11.52
C PHE A 37 1.95 0.33 -11.61
N SER A 38 2.79 -0.70 -11.41
CA SER A 38 4.24 -0.60 -11.56
C SER A 38 4.63 0.06 -12.89
N GLY A 39 5.58 0.99 -12.84
CA GLY A 39 6.07 1.74 -14.01
C GLY A 39 5.12 2.84 -14.51
N ARG A 40 3.98 3.05 -13.87
CA ARG A 40 3.06 4.17 -14.17
C ARG A 40 3.43 5.39 -13.35
N ASP A 41 2.99 6.56 -13.82
CA ASP A 41 3.05 7.78 -13.02
C ASP A 41 1.87 7.81 -12.04
N LEU A 42 2.16 8.05 -10.77
CA LEU A 42 1.22 8.22 -9.67
C LEU A 42 0.20 9.30 -10.05
N ASP A 43 0.64 10.53 -10.30
CA ASP A 43 -0.22 11.66 -10.66
C ASP A 43 -0.98 11.46 -11.98
N GLY A 44 -0.45 10.60 -12.85
CA GLY A 44 -1.07 10.16 -14.10
C GLY A 44 -2.17 9.10 -13.96
N LEU A 45 -2.43 8.57 -12.76
CA LEU A 45 -3.57 7.67 -12.54
C LEU A 45 -4.90 8.42 -12.64
N SER A 46 -5.81 7.91 -13.44
CA SER A 46 -7.18 8.41 -13.55
C SER A 46 -7.95 8.20 -12.24
N GLU A 47 -8.97 9.01 -11.99
CA GLU A 47 -9.88 8.83 -10.84
C GLU A 47 -10.42 7.40 -10.68
N PRO A 48 -10.92 6.69 -11.72
CA PRO A 48 -11.37 5.30 -11.56
C PRO A 48 -10.24 4.33 -11.21
N GLU A 49 -9.03 4.54 -11.72
CA GLU A 49 -7.85 3.71 -11.37
C GLU A 49 -7.49 3.89 -9.89
N TRP A 50 -7.49 5.15 -9.44
CA TRP A 50 -7.26 5.51 -8.05
C TRP A 50 -8.32 4.93 -7.11
N LEU A 51 -9.61 5.06 -7.44
CA LEU A 51 -10.71 4.48 -6.66
C LEU A 51 -10.64 2.95 -6.59
N SER A 52 -10.21 2.29 -7.67
CA SER A 52 -9.99 0.85 -7.68
C SER A 52 -8.87 0.44 -6.72
N ALA A 53 -7.73 1.14 -6.74
CA ALA A 53 -6.63 0.92 -5.82
C ALA A 53 -7.04 1.19 -4.35
N PHE A 54 -7.79 2.27 -4.12
CA PHE A 54 -8.29 2.63 -2.80
C PHE A 54 -9.27 1.58 -2.24
N GLY A 55 -10.14 1.02 -3.08
CA GLY A 55 -11.02 -0.09 -2.69
C GLY A 55 -10.22 -1.34 -2.29
N GLU A 56 -9.17 -1.67 -3.04
CA GLU A 56 -8.28 -2.79 -2.74
C GLU A 56 -7.49 -2.58 -1.44
N MET A 57 -6.96 -1.38 -1.21
CA MET A 57 -6.33 -1.00 0.06
C MET A 57 -7.27 -1.23 1.24
N ASN A 58 -8.53 -0.80 1.14
CA ASN A 58 -9.51 -1.01 2.23
C ASN A 58 -9.83 -2.49 2.47
N ARG A 59 -9.85 -3.32 1.42
CA ARG A 59 -9.98 -4.78 1.58
C ARG A 59 -8.79 -5.37 2.32
N ARG A 60 -7.55 -5.06 1.90
CA ARG A 60 -6.32 -5.57 2.53
C ARG A 60 -6.17 -5.11 3.99
N LYS A 61 -6.57 -3.87 4.30
CA LYS A 61 -6.60 -3.37 5.68
C LYS A 61 -7.55 -4.18 6.57
N THR A 62 -8.72 -4.54 6.04
CA THR A 62 -9.77 -5.25 6.80
C THR A 62 -9.39 -6.72 7.04
N THR A 63 -8.68 -7.34 6.13
CA THR A 63 -8.21 -8.74 6.26
C THR A 63 -6.92 -8.87 7.10
N GLY A 64 -6.35 -7.77 7.59
CA GLY A 64 -5.13 -7.80 8.40
C GLY A 64 -3.87 -8.15 7.61
N TRP A 65 -3.83 -7.84 6.32
CA TRP A 65 -2.79 -8.32 5.38
C TRP A 65 -1.36 -8.00 5.83
N LEU A 66 -1.10 -6.82 6.42
CA LEU A 66 0.23 -6.48 6.96
C LEU A 66 0.51 -7.07 8.36
N LYS A 67 -0.54 -7.50 9.08
CA LYS A 67 -0.40 -8.07 10.42
C LYS A 67 0.06 -9.53 10.34
N ASP A 68 -0.28 -10.20 9.24
CA ASP A 68 0.10 -11.60 8.97
C ASP A 68 1.59 -11.73 8.58
N GLU A 69 2.12 -10.84 7.72
CA GLU A 69 3.54 -10.92 7.32
C GLU A 69 4.52 -10.62 8.46
N ALA A 70 4.16 -9.73 9.40
CA ALA A 70 4.98 -9.45 10.57
C ALA A 70 4.93 -10.56 11.64
N ASP A 71 3.85 -11.34 11.68
CA ASP A 71 3.67 -12.46 12.62
C ASP A 71 4.25 -13.77 12.07
N ASN A 72 4.16 -14.00 10.76
CA ASN A 72 4.70 -15.18 10.07
C ASN A 72 6.24 -15.28 10.13
N VAL A 73 6.95 -14.15 10.30
CA VAL A 73 8.41 -14.15 10.51
C VAL A 73 8.80 -14.67 11.91
N LYS A 74 7.89 -14.69 12.90
CA LYS A 74 8.18 -15.21 14.24
C LYS A 74 7.90 -16.70 14.42
N GLU A 75 7.04 -17.31 13.61
CA GLU A 75 6.73 -18.75 13.73
C GLU A 75 7.70 -19.68 12.98
N SER A 76 8.52 -19.14 12.06
CA SER A 76 9.49 -19.95 11.29
C SER A 76 10.85 -20.13 11.99
N SER A 77 11.05 -19.55 13.18
CA SER A 77 12.28 -19.68 13.99
C SER A 77 11.96 -20.27 15.36
N GLY A 78 11.40 -21.47 15.37
CA GLY A 78 11.22 -22.31 16.56
C GLY A 78 11.73 -23.72 16.25
N GLU A 79 13.03 -23.91 16.41
CA GLU A 79 13.77 -25.19 16.43
C GLU A 79 12.99 -26.26 17.23
N GLY A 80 12.88 -27.52 16.82
CA GLY A 80 13.99 -28.40 16.43
C GLY A 80 14.41 -29.22 17.64
#